data_AF-A0A6M0GHG8-F1
#
_entry.id   AF-A0A6M0GHG8-F1
#
_cell.length_a   1.000
_cell.length_b   1.000
_cell.length_c   1.000
_cell.angle_alpha   90.00
_cell.angle_beta   90.00
_cell.angle_gamma   90.00
#
_symmetry.space_group_name_H-M   'P 1'
#
loop_
_entity.id
_entity.type
_entity.pdbx_description
1 polymer ?
#
loop_
_entity_poly.entity_id
_entity_poly.type
_entity_poly.pdbx_seq_one_letter_code
_entity_poly.pdbx_strand_id
1 'polypeptide(L)'
;NQPSQMLQNFQQQPWESEAVLWTLNQEEMPTYAILPNGAYAAIGFERLRTLLGQQLDGSIERVSIPGYQAGSAKLLNGQTVPLIIPAIRGIYGWTIGNLVNQLYGERPSTETEQEEYDAQVIGLTNFLDRIYYELRNLGTTPQERALNYAATNALQVANVYQEAARENTNLDRIEVEKSPLCRPESDCWDVKLTFFDPSHRTERARKVYRFTVDVSDVVPVTIGRVRSWVVY
;
A
#
# COMPACT_ATOMS: atom_id res chain seq x y z
N ASN A 1 2.29 -27.79 11.63
CA ASN A 1 1.35 -26.74 12.05
C ASN A 1 0.85 -25.99 10.83
N GLN A 2 -0.41 -26.17 10.45
CA GLN A 2 -1.01 -25.37 9.38
C GLN A 2 -1.45 -24.01 9.95
N PRO A 3 -1.18 -22.87 9.27
CA PRO A 3 -1.56 -21.54 9.76
C PRO A 3 -3.06 -21.41 10.10
N SER A 4 -3.92 -22.11 9.35
CA SER A 4 -5.37 -22.16 9.58
C SER A 4 -5.74 -22.78 10.95
N GLN A 5 -5.07 -23.86 11.35
CA GLN A 5 -5.30 -24.51 12.65
C GLN A 5 -4.84 -23.61 13.80
N MET A 6 -3.69 -22.93 13.64
CA MET A 6 -3.21 -21.97 14.62
C MET A 6 -4.18 -20.79 14.79
N LEU A 7 -4.72 -20.27 13.68
CA LEU A 7 -5.71 -19.20 13.74
C LEU A 7 -7.01 -19.64 14.41
N GLN A 8 -7.47 -20.87 14.17
CA GLN A 8 -8.63 -21.44 14.88
C GLN A 8 -8.39 -21.51 16.39
N ASN A 9 -7.20 -21.92 16.83
CA ASN A 9 -6.85 -21.92 18.25
C ASN A 9 -6.89 -20.48 18.81
N PHE A 10 -6.31 -19.50 18.11
CA PHE A 10 -6.37 -18.10 18.52
C PHE A 10 -7.78 -17.50 18.53
N GLN A 11 -8.74 -18.07 17.81
CA GLN A 11 -10.15 -17.65 17.90
C GLN A 11 -10.80 -18.16 19.18
N GLN A 12 -10.46 -19.38 19.61
CA GLN A 12 -10.94 -19.97 20.86
C GLN A 12 -10.25 -19.36 22.09
N GLN A 13 -8.96 -19.05 21.96
CA GLN A 13 -8.10 -18.54 23.03
C GLN A 13 -7.28 -17.34 22.52
N PRO A 14 -7.87 -16.12 22.47
CA PRO A 14 -7.21 -14.94 21.89
C PRO A 14 -5.85 -14.59 22.49
N TRP A 15 -5.64 -14.83 23.78
CA TRP A 15 -4.37 -14.53 24.45
C TRP A 15 -3.19 -15.38 23.95
N GLU A 16 -3.43 -16.54 23.34
CA GLU A 16 -2.35 -17.34 22.74
C GLU A 16 -1.67 -16.63 21.57
N SER A 17 -2.35 -15.67 20.95
CA SER A 17 -1.74 -14.83 19.90
C SER A 17 -0.61 -13.95 20.42
N GLU A 18 -0.51 -13.72 21.73
CA GLU A 18 0.59 -12.97 22.34
C GLU A 18 1.85 -13.81 22.52
N ALA A 19 1.72 -15.14 22.47
CA ALA A 19 2.83 -16.09 22.68
C ALA A 19 3.62 -16.40 21.39
N VAL A 20 3.27 -15.78 20.25
CA VAL A 20 3.93 -15.99 18.97
C VAL A 20 4.56 -14.70 18.44
N LEU A 21 5.61 -14.85 17.64
CA LEU A 21 6.17 -13.73 16.89
C LEU A 21 5.35 -13.51 15.61
N TRP A 22 4.63 -12.40 15.57
CA TRP A 22 4.00 -11.92 14.35
C TRP A 22 5.06 -11.29 13.45
N THR A 23 5.02 -11.60 12.16
CA THR A 23 6.01 -11.11 11.20
C THR A 23 5.32 -10.40 10.04
N LEU A 24 5.89 -9.26 9.63
CA LEU A 24 5.58 -8.63 8.36
C LEU A 24 6.57 -9.16 7.33
N ASN A 25 6.04 -9.87 6.34
CA ASN A 25 6.82 -10.42 5.26
C ASN A 25 6.63 -9.57 4.00
N GLN A 26 7.74 -9.24 3.35
CA GLN A 26 7.70 -8.78 1.97
C GLN A 26 8.06 -9.97 1.10
N GLU A 27 7.09 -10.45 0.33
CA GLU A 27 7.15 -11.77 -0.33
C GLU A 27 7.39 -12.86 0.73
N GLU A 28 8.42 -13.68 0.56
CA GLU A 28 8.76 -14.75 1.50
C GLU A 28 9.80 -14.32 2.55
N MET A 29 10.21 -13.05 2.54
CA MET A 29 11.26 -12.53 3.41
C MET A 29 10.67 -11.80 4.63
N PRO A 30 10.93 -12.27 5.87
CA PRO A 30 10.52 -11.55 7.07
C PRO A 30 11.35 -10.27 7.21
N THR A 31 10.66 -9.13 7.15
CA THR A 31 11.28 -7.80 7.21
C THR A 31 11.16 -7.18 8.60
N TYR A 32 10.04 -7.42 9.29
CA TYR A 32 9.80 -6.92 10.65
C TYR A 32 9.12 -7.96 11.51
N ALA A 33 9.41 -7.93 12.81
CA ALA A 33 8.54 -8.49 13.82
C ALA A 33 7.54 -7.42 14.27
N ILE A 34 6.30 -7.82 14.53
CA ILE A 34 5.22 -6.93 14.96
C ILE A 34 4.85 -7.29 16.39
N LEU A 35 4.86 -6.30 17.29
CA LEU A 35 4.44 -6.48 18.67
C LEU A 35 3.47 -5.37 19.07
N PRO A 36 2.15 -5.61 18.99
CA PRO A 36 1.17 -4.76 19.66
C PRO A 36 1.52 -4.57 21.13
N ASN A 37 1.52 -3.33 21.61
CA ASN A 37 1.87 -2.99 22.98
C ASN A 37 0.99 -1.83 23.50
N GLY A 38 0.97 -1.64 24.81
CA GLY A 38 0.22 -0.60 25.51
C GLY A 38 -1.26 -0.93 25.69
N ALA A 39 -2.04 0.09 26.02
CA ALA A 39 -3.46 -0.05 26.39
C ALA A 39 -4.35 -0.67 25.29
N TYR A 40 -3.89 -0.66 24.03
CA TYR A 40 -4.61 -1.19 22.88
C TYR A 40 -3.95 -2.44 22.27
N ALA A 41 -3.04 -3.11 22.99
CA ALA A 41 -2.35 -4.31 22.50
C ALA A 41 -3.33 -5.40 22.04
N ALA A 42 -4.37 -5.68 22.83
CA ALA A 42 -5.40 -6.67 22.50
C ALA A 42 -6.09 -6.37 21.16
N ILE A 43 -6.38 -5.10 20.86
CA ILE A 43 -6.94 -4.68 19.57
C ILE A 43 -5.93 -4.90 18.45
N GLY A 44 -4.65 -4.62 18.68
CA GLY A 44 -3.60 -4.88 17.70
C GLY A 44 -3.49 -6.36 17.36
N PHE A 45 -3.49 -7.24 18.37
CA PHE A 45 -3.49 -8.69 18.14
C PHE A 45 -4.77 -9.17 17.45
N GLU A 46 -5.94 -8.61 17.77
CA GLU A 46 -7.18 -8.86 17.03
C GLU A 46 -7.04 -8.49 15.55
N ARG A 47 -6.52 -7.29 15.23
CA ARG A 47 -6.29 -6.87 13.84
C ARG A 47 -5.34 -7.81 13.10
N LEU A 48 -4.24 -8.23 13.74
CA LEU A 48 -3.30 -9.17 13.14
C LEU A 48 -3.94 -10.53 12.85
N ARG A 49 -4.77 -11.05 13.76
CA ARG A 49 -5.55 -12.28 13.54
C ARG A 49 -6.55 -12.12 12.39
N THR A 50 -7.26 -10.99 12.33
CA THR A 50 -8.19 -10.70 11.23
C THR A 50 -7.47 -10.67 9.89
N LEU A 51 -6.34 -9.95 9.79
CA LEU A 51 -5.55 -9.90 8.56
C LEU A 51 -5.05 -11.29 8.15
N LEU A 52 -4.51 -12.08 9.10
CA LEU A 52 -4.06 -13.43 8.80
C LEU A 52 -5.20 -14.32 8.29
N GLY A 53 -6.40 -14.22 8.88
CA GLY A 53 -7.59 -14.92 8.39
C GLY A 53 -7.95 -14.53 6.96
N GLN A 54 -7.99 -13.23 6.69
CA GLN A 54 -8.29 -12.69 5.37
C GLN A 54 -7.22 -13.04 4.32
N GLN A 55 -5.96 -13.23 4.72
CA GLN A 55 -4.91 -13.72 3.82
C GLN A 55 -5.11 -15.20 3.48
N LEU A 56 -5.53 -16.01 4.46
CA LEU A 56 -5.74 -17.44 4.26
C LEU A 56 -6.98 -17.77 3.43
N ASP A 57 -8.02 -16.93 3.49
CA ASP A 57 -9.23 -17.09 2.67
C ASP A 57 -9.16 -16.33 1.32
N GLY A 58 -8.11 -15.55 1.08
CA GLY A 58 -7.89 -14.79 -0.15
C GLY A 58 -8.64 -13.44 -0.22
N SER A 59 -9.31 -13.01 0.85
CA SER A 59 -10.01 -11.72 0.92
C SER A 59 -9.07 -10.51 0.92
N ILE A 60 -7.78 -10.70 1.24
CA ILE A 60 -6.73 -9.68 1.09
C ILE A 60 -5.45 -10.30 0.53
N GLU A 61 -4.69 -9.50 -0.20
CA GLU A 61 -3.38 -9.88 -0.76
C GLU A 61 -2.29 -8.82 -0.49
N ARG A 62 -2.67 -7.66 0.02
CA ARG A 62 -1.77 -6.56 0.40
C ARG A 62 -2.16 -6.05 1.77
N VAL A 63 -1.17 -5.54 2.51
CA VAL A 63 -1.36 -4.92 3.83
C VAL A 63 -0.52 -3.66 3.97
N SER A 64 -0.98 -2.74 4.83
CA SER A 64 -0.18 -1.64 5.34
C SER A 64 -0.13 -1.74 6.87
N ILE A 65 1.06 -1.59 7.45
CA ILE A 65 1.27 -1.70 8.90
C ILE A 65 2.18 -0.55 9.34
N PRO A 66 1.61 0.63 9.67
CA PRO A 66 2.39 1.71 10.27
C PRO A 66 2.81 1.31 11.69
N GLY A 67 4.01 1.70 12.11
CA GLY A 67 4.50 1.39 13.45
C GLY A 67 5.77 2.13 13.84
N TYR A 68 6.03 2.15 15.14
CA TYR A 68 7.26 2.70 15.71
C TYR A 68 8.29 1.59 15.89
N GLN A 69 9.55 1.84 15.51
CA GLN A 69 10.63 0.89 15.79
C GLN A 69 10.88 0.77 17.29
N ALA A 70 11.01 -0.45 17.78
CA ALA A 70 11.09 -0.77 19.21
C ALA A 70 12.15 -1.86 19.49
N GLY A 71 13.30 -1.80 18.80
CA GLY A 71 14.39 -2.76 18.95
C GLY A 71 14.34 -3.86 17.89
N SER A 72 14.59 -5.10 18.29
CA SER A 72 14.70 -6.25 17.38
C SER A 72 14.20 -7.54 18.02
N ALA A 73 13.76 -8.49 17.20
CA ALA A 73 13.39 -9.84 17.63
C ALA A 73 14.21 -10.89 16.86
N LYS A 74 14.61 -11.96 17.56
CA LYS A 74 15.26 -13.12 16.94
C LYS A 74 14.20 -14.16 16.58
N LEU A 75 14.09 -14.45 15.29
CA LEU A 75 13.16 -15.44 14.73
C LEU A 75 13.67 -16.86 15.01
N LEU A 76 12.78 -17.85 14.87
CA LEU A 76 13.10 -19.28 15.07
C LEU A 76 14.24 -19.77 14.17
N ASN A 77 14.35 -19.23 12.96
CA ASN A 77 15.42 -19.54 12.01
C ASN A 77 16.77 -18.87 12.37
N GLY A 78 16.84 -18.13 13.49
CA GLY A 78 18.03 -17.42 13.95
C GLY A 78 18.21 -16.00 13.39
N GLN A 79 17.44 -15.61 12.38
CA GLN A 79 17.48 -14.26 11.80
C GLN A 79 17.00 -13.23 12.84
N THR A 80 17.71 -12.10 12.94
CA THR A 80 17.28 -10.97 13.76
C THR A 80 16.67 -9.91 12.85
N VAL A 81 15.42 -9.53 13.12
CA VAL A 81 14.69 -8.52 12.36
C VAL A 81 14.31 -7.36 13.28
N PRO A 82 14.17 -6.13 12.76
CA PRO A 82 13.67 -5.01 13.56
C PRO A 82 12.25 -5.29 14.07
N LEU A 83 11.97 -4.81 15.28
CA LEU A 83 10.67 -4.92 15.93
C LEU A 83 9.91 -3.61 15.74
N ILE A 84 8.64 -3.69 15.38
CA ILE A 84 7.73 -2.54 15.32
C ILE A 84 6.56 -2.71 16.30
N ILE A 85 6.21 -1.61 16.97
CA ILE A 85 4.96 -1.47 17.70
C ILE A 85 3.96 -0.83 16.72
N PRO A 86 2.93 -1.55 16.27
CA PRO A 86 2.03 -1.06 15.25
C PRO A 86 1.14 0.06 15.81
N ALA A 87 0.94 1.11 15.02
CA ALA A 87 -0.15 2.04 15.25
C ALA A 87 -1.45 1.36 14.80
N ILE A 88 -2.44 1.26 15.70
CA ILE A 88 -3.71 0.60 15.38
C ILE A 88 -4.42 1.29 14.22
N ARG A 89 -4.28 2.63 14.13
CA ARG A 89 -4.76 3.42 13.00
C ARG A 89 -3.85 3.19 11.80
N GLY A 90 -4.44 3.01 10.63
CA GLY A 90 -3.69 2.83 9.39
C GLY A 90 -3.28 1.39 9.09
N ILE A 91 -3.70 0.41 9.91
CA ILE A 91 -3.61 -0.99 9.53
C ILE A 91 -4.74 -1.30 8.54
N TYR A 92 -4.39 -1.55 7.29
CA TYR A 92 -5.33 -1.90 6.23
C TYR A 92 -4.92 -3.17 5.52
N GLY A 93 -5.90 -3.91 5.01
CA GLY A 93 -5.72 -5.05 4.10
C GLY A 93 -6.67 -4.93 2.92
N TRP A 94 -6.23 -5.26 1.72
CA TRP A 94 -7.04 -5.14 0.51
C TRP A 94 -6.60 -6.11 -0.60
N THR A 95 -7.45 -6.23 -1.63
CA THR A 95 -7.11 -6.80 -2.94
C THR A 95 -7.25 -5.76 -4.03
N ILE A 96 -6.57 -5.96 -5.15
CA ILE A 96 -6.78 -5.18 -6.37
C ILE A 96 -8.23 -5.33 -6.84
N GLY A 97 -8.81 -6.53 -6.78
CA GLY A 97 -10.21 -6.76 -7.15
C GLY A 97 -11.20 -5.92 -6.35
N ASN A 98 -11.00 -5.78 -5.03
CA ASN A 98 -11.85 -4.93 -4.20
C ASN A 98 -11.70 -3.44 -4.54
N LEU A 99 -10.47 -3.00 -4.85
CA LEU A 99 -10.22 -1.62 -5.30
C LEU A 99 -10.88 -1.35 -6.66
N VAL A 100 -10.77 -2.29 -7.60
CA VAL A 100 -11.43 -2.23 -8.91
C VAL A 100 -12.94 -2.09 -8.75
N ASN A 101 -13.56 -2.95 -7.93
CA ASN A 101 -15.00 -2.92 -7.68
C ASN A 101 -15.44 -1.59 -7.02
N GLN A 102 -14.63 -1.01 -6.14
CA GLN A 102 -14.92 0.30 -5.56
C GLN A 102 -14.90 1.45 -6.58
N LEU A 103 -14.09 1.34 -7.63
CA LEU A 103 -13.88 2.41 -8.61
C LEU A 103 -14.80 2.30 -9.83
N TYR A 104 -15.03 1.08 -10.31
CA TYR A 104 -15.80 0.82 -11.52
C TYR A 104 -17.18 0.21 -11.24
N GLY A 105 -17.45 -0.21 -10.00
CA GLY A 105 -18.67 -0.91 -9.64
C GLY A 105 -18.70 -2.36 -10.13
N GLU A 106 -19.91 -2.93 -10.18
CA GLU A 106 -20.11 -4.29 -10.66
C GLU A 106 -19.90 -4.39 -12.18
N ARG A 107 -19.38 -5.54 -12.63
CA ARG A 107 -19.17 -5.82 -14.05
C ARG A 107 -20.49 -5.70 -14.83
N PRO A 108 -20.54 -4.93 -15.92
CA PRO A 108 -21.75 -4.75 -16.73
C PRO A 108 -22.32 -6.07 -17.28
N SER A 109 -23.60 -6.06 -17.64
CA SER A 109 -24.29 -7.25 -18.18
C SER A 109 -24.28 -7.33 -19.71
N THR A 110 -23.98 -6.24 -20.42
CA THR A 110 -23.96 -6.22 -21.89
C THR A 110 -22.56 -6.50 -22.42
N GLU A 111 -22.46 -7.22 -23.54
CA GLU A 111 -21.19 -7.70 -24.10
C GLU A 111 -20.24 -6.54 -24.47
N THR A 112 -20.75 -5.47 -25.08
CA THR A 112 -19.94 -4.30 -25.46
C THR A 112 -19.41 -3.54 -24.25
N GLU A 113 -20.20 -3.38 -23.18
CA GLU A 113 -19.75 -2.72 -21.96
C GLU A 113 -18.79 -3.62 -21.15
N GLN A 114 -18.92 -4.95 -21.27
CA GLN A 114 -18.01 -5.91 -20.64
C GLN A 114 -16.60 -5.83 -21.23
N GLU A 115 -16.46 -5.74 -22.55
CA GLU A 115 -15.14 -5.61 -23.18
C GLU A 115 -14.39 -4.36 -22.71
N GLU A 116 -15.07 -3.21 -22.66
CA GLU A 116 -14.47 -1.97 -22.17
C GLU A 116 -14.14 -2.04 -20.68
N TYR A 117 -15.05 -2.57 -19.87
CA TYR A 117 -14.83 -2.78 -18.43
C TYR A 117 -13.61 -3.68 -18.19
N ASP A 118 -13.53 -4.82 -18.87
CA ASP A 118 -12.43 -5.77 -18.69
C ASP A 118 -11.09 -5.15 -19.11
N ALA A 119 -11.05 -4.37 -20.19
CA ALA A 119 -9.85 -3.65 -20.60
C ALA A 119 -9.40 -2.61 -19.56
N GLN A 120 -10.34 -1.85 -18.97
CA GLN A 120 -10.05 -0.88 -17.91
C GLN A 120 -9.54 -1.56 -16.62
N VAL A 121 -10.13 -2.70 -16.26
CA VAL A 121 -9.74 -3.52 -15.11
C VAL A 121 -8.33 -4.08 -15.28
N ILE A 122 -8.02 -4.66 -16.44
CA ILE A 122 -6.69 -5.19 -16.77
C ILE A 122 -5.64 -4.07 -16.70
N GLY A 123 -5.95 -2.92 -17.30
CA GLY A 123 -5.06 -1.77 -17.28
C GLY A 123 -4.77 -1.26 -15.86
N LEU A 124 -5.82 -1.05 -15.05
CA LEU A 124 -5.66 -0.59 -13.66
C LEU A 124 -4.90 -1.61 -12.82
N THR A 125 -5.20 -2.91 -13.00
CA THR A 125 -4.50 -4.00 -12.29
C THR A 125 -3.01 -3.97 -12.60
N ASN A 126 -2.63 -3.92 -13.88
CA ASN A 126 -1.23 -3.84 -14.31
C ASN A 126 -0.53 -2.59 -13.76
N PHE A 127 -1.22 -1.45 -13.72
CA PHE A 127 -0.68 -0.22 -13.16
C PHE A 127 -0.44 -0.32 -11.65
N LEU A 128 -1.43 -0.82 -10.91
CA LEU A 128 -1.32 -0.99 -9.46
C LEU A 128 -0.23 -2.01 -9.11
N ASP A 129 -0.16 -3.14 -9.81
CA ASP A 129 0.90 -4.13 -9.63
C ASP A 129 2.28 -3.51 -9.89
N ARG A 130 2.44 -2.77 -11.00
CA ARG A 130 3.70 -2.09 -11.29
C ARG A 130 4.11 -1.13 -10.17
N ILE A 131 3.16 -0.36 -9.63
CA ILE A 131 3.40 0.48 -8.45
C ILE A 131 3.83 -0.37 -7.26
N TYR A 132 3.14 -1.46 -6.92
CA TYR A 132 3.54 -2.28 -5.78
C TYR A 132 4.93 -2.91 -5.94
N TYR A 133 5.29 -3.36 -7.14
CA TYR A 133 6.58 -3.99 -7.41
C TYR A 133 7.73 -2.97 -7.49
N GLU A 134 7.56 -1.87 -8.22
CA GLU A 134 8.61 -0.86 -8.37
C GLU A 134 8.88 -0.09 -7.07
N LEU A 135 7.88 0.01 -6.20
CA LEU A 135 7.99 0.77 -4.96
C LEU A 135 8.42 -0.06 -3.76
N ARG A 136 8.80 -1.33 -3.94
CA ARG A 136 9.22 -2.20 -2.84
C ARG A 136 10.46 -1.64 -2.14
N ASN A 137 10.33 -1.37 -0.84
CA ASN A 137 11.40 -0.87 0.02
C ASN A 137 11.10 -1.23 1.48
N LEU A 138 12.04 -0.94 2.40
CA LEU A 138 11.89 -1.30 3.81
C LEU A 138 10.93 -0.38 4.59
N GLY A 139 10.59 0.79 4.06
CA GLY A 139 9.68 1.73 4.75
C GLY A 139 10.30 2.40 5.96
N THR A 140 11.63 2.53 6.00
CA THR A 140 12.37 3.08 7.15
C THR A 140 12.62 4.57 7.03
N THR A 141 13.11 5.00 5.87
CA THR A 141 13.41 6.42 5.64
C THR A 141 12.12 7.21 5.36
N PRO A 142 12.09 8.52 5.61
CA PRO A 142 10.92 9.33 5.27
C PRO A 142 10.50 9.22 3.79
N GLN A 143 11.47 9.17 2.88
CA GLN A 143 11.23 8.99 1.45
C GLN A 143 10.55 7.65 1.15
N GLU A 144 11.07 6.55 1.71
CA GLU A 144 10.50 5.20 1.59
C GLU A 144 9.08 5.14 2.16
N ARG A 145 8.84 5.79 3.29
CA ARG A 145 7.51 5.87 3.92
C ARG A 145 6.52 6.64 3.05
N ALA A 146 6.95 7.74 2.42
CA ALA A 146 6.09 8.50 1.49
C ALA A 146 5.72 7.65 0.28
N LEU A 147 6.68 6.85 -0.21
CA LEU A 147 6.50 5.95 -1.33
C LEU A 147 5.55 4.78 -1.02
N ASN A 148 5.73 4.12 0.13
CA ASN A 148 4.83 3.05 0.59
C ASN A 148 3.42 3.58 0.86
N TYR A 149 3.31 4.80 1.40
CA TYR A 149 2.01 5.44 1.59
C TYR A 149 1.34 5.78 0.26
N ALA A 150 2.09 6.24 -0.74
CA ALA A 150 1.57 6.45 -2.08
C ALA A 150 0.99 5.16 -2.67
N ALA A 151 1.68 4.02 -2.49
CA ALA A 151 1.17 2.71 -2.90
C ALA A 151 -0.09 2.28 -2.11
N THR A 152 -0.17 2.66 -0.82
CA THR A 152 -1.32 2.33 0.05
C THR A 152 -2.54 3.22 -0.24
N ASN A 153 -2.33 4.48 -0.66
CA ASN A 153 -3.41 5.39 -1.05
C ASN A 153 -3.90 5.08 -2.48
N ALA A 154 -4.29 3.82 -2.68
CA ALA A 154 -4.64 3.25 -3.97
C ALA A 154 -5.82 3.96 -4.63
N LEU A 155 -6.79 4.48 -3.86
CA LEU A 155 -7.90 5.26 -4.42
C LEU A 155 -7.44 6.55 -5.09
N GLN A 156 -6.55 7.31 -4.44
CA GLN A 156 -6.04 8.54 -5.02
C GLN A 156 -5.17 8.26 -6.26
N VAL A 157 -4.36 7.22 -6.18
CA VAL A 157 -3.50 6.77 -7.29
C VAL A 157 -4.33 6.19 -8.45
N ALA A 158 -5.44 5.52 -8.16
CA ALA A 158 -6.33 4.98 -9.19
C ALA A 158 -7.14 6.07 -9.91
N ASN A 159 -7.54 7.14 -9.22
CA ASN A 159 -8.13 8.32 -9.88
C ASN A 159 -7.16 8.95 -10.88
N VAL A 160 -5.87 9.05 -10.52
CA VAL A 160 -4.81 9.49 -11.46
C VAL A 160 -4.73 8.55 -12.67
N TYR A 161 -4.81 7.24 -12.45
CA TYR A 161 -4.80 6.26 -13.53
C TYR A 161 -6.01 6.41 -14.45
N GLN A 162 -7.22 6.61 -13.92
CA GLN A 162 -8.43 6.79 -14.73
C GLN A 162 -8.30 7.99 -15.67
N GLU A 163 -7.74 9.11 -15.20
CA GLU A 163 -7.45 10.27 -16.05
C GLU A 163 -6.40 9.96 -17.11
N ALA A 164 -5.31 9.28 -16.74
CA ALA A 164 -4.23 8.91 -17.66
C ALA A 164 -4.69 7.90 -18.73
N ALA A 165 -5.55 6.94 -18.36
CA ALA A 165 -6.10 5.92 -19.25
C ALA A 165 -7.01 6.55 -20.32
N ARG A 166 -7.85 7.54 -19.96
CA ARG A 166 -8.66 8.31 -20.92
C ARG A 166 -7.82 9.04 -21.96
N GLU A 167 -6.58 9.41 -21.61
CA GLU A 167 -5.63 10.07 -22.49
C GLU A 167 -4.74 9.09 -23.27
N ASN A 168 -4.96 7.76 -23.13
CA ASN A 168 -4.13 6.69 -23.70
C ASN A 168 -2.64 6.82 -23.31
N THR A 169 -2.38 7.21 -22.06
CA THR A 169 -1.02 7.36 -21.54
C THR A 169 -0.67 6.27 -20.54
N ASN A 170 0.59 5.86 -20.52
CA ASN A 170 1.11 4.84 -19.62
C ASN A 170 2.08 5.45 -18.62
N LEU A 171 2.19 4.84 -17.44
CA LEU A 171 3.19 5.22 -16.45
C LEU A 171 4.60 5.09 -17.06
N ASP A 172 5.38 6.15 -16.99
CA ASP A 172 6.80 6.16 -17.37
C ASP A 172 7.65 5.90 -16.12
N ARG A 173 7.47 6.76 -15.11
CA ARG A 173 8.37 6.92 -13.98
C ARG A 173 7.64 7.39 -12.73
N ILE A 174 8.12 6.91 -11.58
CA ILE A 174 7.73 7.39 -10.26
C ILE A 174 8.92 8.10 -9.62
N GLU A 175 8.71 9.31 -9.09
CA GLU A 175 9.73 10.05 -8.35
C GLU A 175 9.20 10.49 -7.00
N VAL A 176 10.10 10.57 -6.03
CA VAL A 176 9.82 11.10 -4.70
C VAL A 176 10.91 12.08 -4.33
N GLU A 177 10.53 13.31 -4.01
CA GLU A 177 11.46 14.36 -3.59
C GLU A 177 10.94 15.08 -2.36
N LYS A 178 11.84 15.70 -1.59
CA LYS A 178 11.46 16.48 -0.43
C LYS A 178 10.62 17.68 -0.88
N SER A 179 9.43 17.87 -0.30
CA SER A 179 8.57 18.99 -0.65
C SER A 179 9.18 20.31 -0.13
N PRO A 180 9.27 21.37 -0.96
CA PRO A 180 9.80 22.65 -0.52
C PRO A 180 8.82 23.42 0.37
N LEU A 181 7.55 23.01 0.43
CA LEU A 181 6.50 23.68 1.18
C LEU A 181 5.85 22.71 2.17
N CYS A 182 6.13 22.92 3.45
CA CYS A 182 5.54 22.19 4.56
C CYS A 182 5.26 23.14 5.72
N ARG A 183 4.31 22.79 6.59
CA ARG A 183 4.22 23.43 7.91
C ARG A 183 5.53 23.14 8.68
N PRO A 184 5.94 24.00 9.62
CA PRO A 184 7.06 23.69 10.52
C PRO A 184 6.88 22.32 11.20
N GLU A 185 7.98 21.61 11.42
CA GLU A 185 8.01 20.25 12.00
C GLU A 185 7.35 19.14 11.16
N SER A 186 6.86 19.43 9.95
CA SER A 186 6.42 18.39 9.02
C SER A 186 7.56 17.78 8.22
N ASP A 187 7.33 16.57 7.74
CA ASP A 187 8.23 15.85 6.87
C ASP A 187 7.47 15.49 5.60
N CYS A 188 7.24 16.47 4.71
CA CYS A 188 6.52 16.23 3.47
C CYS A 188 7.41 15.94 2.27
N TRP A 189 6.90 15.03 1.45
CA TRP A 189 7.50 14.56 0.22
C TRP A 189 6.50 14.68 -0.92
N ASP A 190 6.97 15.20 -2.04
CA ASP A 190 6.21 15.26 -3.28
C ASP A 190 6.43 13.94 -4.04
N VAL A 191 5.34 13.23 -4.29
CA VAL A 191 5.32 12.01 -5.11
C VAL A 191 4.83 12.39 -6.50
N LYS A 192 5.62 12.10 -7.53
CA LYS A 192 5.34 12.41 -8.93
C LYS A 192 5.17 11.12 -9.73
N LEU A 193 4.04 11.01 -10.42
CA LEU A 193 3.77 9.96 -11.41
C LEU A 193 3.83 10.60 -12.79
N THR A 194 4.85 10.25 -13.57
CA THR A 194 5.02 10.75 -14.95
C THR A 194 4.44 9.75 -15.93
N PHE A 195 3.59 10.21 -16.85
CA PHE A 195 2.95 9.40 -17.89
C PHE A 195 3.37 9.88 -19.27
N PHE A 196 3.40 8.95 -20.23
CA PHE A 196 3.74 9.22 -21.63
C PHE A 196 2.77 8.52 -22.59
N ASP A 197 2.60 9.06 -23.80
CA ASP A 197 1.86 8.41 -24.87
C ASP A 197 2.76 7.35 -25.54
N PRO A 198 2.45 6.04 -25.43
CA PRO A 198 3.29 4.99 -26.00
C PRO A 198 3.31 4.95 -27.52
N SER A 199 2.28 5.52 -28.18
CA SER A 199 2.13 5.57 -29.64
C SER A 199 2.80 6.82 -30.25
N HIS A 200 2.91 7.91 -29.49
CA HIS A 200 3.46 9.19 -29.94
C HIS A 200 4.60 9.69 -29.02
N ARG A 201 5.56 8.82 -28.72
CA ARG A 201 6.58 9.04 -27.67
C ARG A 201 7.42 10.31 -27.83
N THR A 202 7.65 10.76 -29.07
CA THR A 202 8.47 11.93 -29.39
C THR A 202 7.67 13.19 -29.70
N GLU A 203 6.36 13.06 -29.92
CA GLU A 203 5.49 14.14 -30.41
C GLU A 203 4.59 14.69 -29.30
N ARG A 204 4.25 13.84 -28.33
CA ARG A 204 3.43 14.22 -27.19
C ARG A 204 4.28 14.36 -25.93
N ALA A 205 4.11 15.53 -25.32
CA ALA A 205 4.71 15.83 -24.04
C ALA A 205 4.16 14.91 -22.94
N ARG A 206 4.99 14.66 -21.94
CA ARG A 206 4.63 13.82 -20.80
C ARG A 206 3.69 14.57 -19.87
N LYS A 207 2.83 13.84 -19.15
CA LYS A 207 1.97 14.41 -18.12
C LYS A 207 2.46 13.97 -16.74
N VAL A 208 2.62 14.92 -15.83
CA VAL A 208 3.02 14.66 -14.45
C VAL A 208 1.81 14.84 -13.56
N TYR A 209 1.57 13.88 -12.67
CA TYR A 209 0.66 14.00 -11.54
C TYR A 209 1.49 14.07 -10.26
N ARG A 210 1.25 15.09 -9.44
CA ARG A 210 1.94 15.29 -8.17
C ARG A 210 0.95 15.36 -7.02
N PHE A 211 1.25 14.64 -5.96
CA PHE A 211 0.62 14.85 -4.65
C PHE A 211 1.69 14.86 -3.56
N THR A 212 1.37 15.49 -2.44
CA THR A 212 2.29 15.66 -1.32
C THR A 212 1.86 14.76 -0.18
N VAL A 213 2.80 14.06 0.43
CA VAL A 213 2.57 13.17 1.58
C VAL A 213 3.38 13.70 2.76
N ASP A 214 2.74 13.95 3.90
CA ASP A 214 3.41 14.23 5.16
C ASP A 214 3.62 12.93 5.94
N VAL A 215 4.89 12.59 6.19
CA VAL A 215 5.30 11.41 6.95
C VAL A 215 5.83 11.77 8.33
N SER A 216 5.57 12.97 8.86
CA SER A 216 6.06 13.37 10.19
C SER A 216 5.50 12.50 11.32
N ASP A 217 4.27 12.01 11.19
CA ASP A 217 3.63 11.09 12.14
C ASP A 217 3.73 9.64 11.64
N VAL A 218 3.53 8.66 12.53
CA VAL A 218 3.60 7.22 12.23
C VAL A 218 2.62 6.79 11.15
N VAL A 219 1.44 7.40 11.12
CA VAL A 219 0.45 7.25 10.04
C VAL A 219 0.58 8.44 9.10
N PRO A 220 1.11 8.27 7.88
CA PRO A 220 1.25 9.37 6.95
C PRO A 220 -0.10 9.91 6.46
N VAL A 221 -0.10 11.14 5.96
CA VAL A 221 -1.30 11.80 5.43
C VAL A 221 -1.01 12.50 4.11
N THR A 222 -2.00 12.51 3.21
CA THR A 222 -1.94 13.34 1.99
C THR A 222 -2.22 14.81 2.32
N ILE A 223 -1.44 15.71 1.73
CA ILE A 223 -1.59 17.15 1.84
C ILE A 223 -2.18 17.72 0.54
N GLY A 224 -3.36 18.34 0.66
CA GLY A 224 -4.01 19.03 -0.45
C GLY A 224 -4.55 18.09 -1.53
N ARG A 225 -4.73 18.63 -2.74
CA ARG A 225 -5.26 17.90 -3.91
C ARG A 225 -4.13 17.51 -4.86
N VAL A 226 -4.34 16.44 -5.62
CA VAL A 226 -3.48 16.08 -6.75
C VAL A 226 -3.41 17.25 -7.73
N ARG A 227 -2.20 17.53 -8.21
CA ARG A 227 -1.90 18.53 -9.25
C ARG A 227 -1.41 17.82 -10.48
N SER A 228 -1.71 18.34 -11.65
CA SER A 228 -1.17 17.81 -12.90
C SER A 228 -0.78 18.91 -13.88
N TRP A 229 0.24 18.64 -14.69
CA TRP A 229 0.74 19.52 -15.74
C TRP A 229 1.53 18.71 -16.78
N VAL A 230 1.80 19.34 -17.92
CA VAL A 230 2.54 18.75 -19.03
C VAL A 230 4.02 19.17 -18.95
N VAL A 231 4.93 18.26 -19.26
CA VAL A 231 6.39 18.48 -19.32
C VAL A 231 6.96 17.95 -20.64
N TYR A 232 7.87 18.72 -21.24
CA TYR A 232 8.53 18.42 -22.52
C TYR A 232 9.90 17.77 -22.29
#